data_AF-A0A6I6GH36-F1
#
_entry.id   AF-A0A6I6GH36-F1
#
_cell.length_a   1.000
_cell.length_b   1.000
_cell.length_c   1.000
_cell.angle_alpha   90.00
_cell.angle_beta   90.00
_cell.angle_gamma   90.00
#
_symmetry.space_group_name_H-M   'P 1'
#
loop_
_entity.id
_entity.type
_entity.pdbx_description
1 polymer ?
#
loop_
_entity_poly.entity_id
_entity_poly.type
_entity_poly.pdbx_seq_one_letter_code
_entity_poly.pdbx_strand_id
1 'polypeptide(L)'
;MLTDKEKMFLDYWAKNRDRQKKLLYQLGVGLPLGLVLGAVIMANFFSGWYKRADMIANSQFNPVVLYIAVLLIAVFFAVFSKKFQWDQQEQRYKELLHKQKINQDKQNEEKQDHEVHEKN
;
A
#
# COMPACT_ATOMS: atom_id res chain seq x y z
N MET A 1 -26.73 -3.05 12.93
CA MET A 1 -26.93 -2.72 11.50
C MET A 1 -25.77 -1.88 10.96
N LEU A 2 -25.46 -2.01 9.67
CA LEU A 2 -24.47 -1.14 8.99
C LEU A 2 -25.11 0.19 8.59
N THR A 3 -24.36 1.28 8.75
CA THR A 3 -24.71 2.63 8.28
C THR A 3 -24.64 2.69 6.75
N ASP A 4 -25.40 3.58 6.11
CA ASP A 4 -25.40 3.75 4.65
C ASP A 4 -24.01 4.08 4.08
N LYS A 5 -23.22 4.86 4.81
CA LYS A 5 -21.81 5.15 4.48
C LYS A 5 -20.94 3.89 4.46
N GLU A 6 -21.17 2.94 5.37
CA GLU A 6 -20.42 1.67 5.43
C GLU A 6 -20.80 0.77 4.25
N LYS A 7 -22.09 0.73 3.87
CA LYS A 7 -22.56 -0.01 2.68
C LYS A 7 -22.00 0.55 1.38
N MET A 8 -22.01 1.88 1.22
CA MET A 8 -21.41 2.54 0.06
C MET A 8 -19.90 2.26 -0.04
N PHE A 9 -19.19 2.28 1.10
CA PHE A 9 -17.77 1.90 1.13
C PHE A 9 -17.56 0.44 0.71
N LEU A 10 -18.38 -0.50 1.21
CA LEU A 10 -18.28 -1.92 0.84
C LEU A 10 -18.46 -2.12 -0.68
N ASP A 11 -19.47 -1.51 -1.30
CA ASP A 11 -19.71 -1.64 -2.75
C ASP A 11 -18.59 -1.00 -3.58
N TYR A 12 -18.16 0.20 -3.21
CA TYR A 12 -17.04 0.88 -3.89
C TYR A 12 -15.74 0.09 -3.77
N TRP A 13 -15.39 -0.37 -2.57
CA TRP A 13 -14.14 -1.08 -2.32
C TRP A 13 -14.14 -2.45 -3.01
N ALA A 14 -15.26 -3.18 -2.98
CA ALA A 14 -15.40 -4.46 -3.68
C ALA A 14 -15.12 -4.34 -5.19
N LYS A 15 -15.57 -3.26 -5.82
CA LYS A 15 -15.36 -3.01 -7.26
C LYS A 15 -13.96 -2.50 -7.58
N ASN A 16 -13.35 -1.71 -6.70
CA ASN A 16 -12.09 -1.00 -6.99
C ASN A 16 -10.83 -1.69 -6.40
N ARG A 17 -11.00 -2.66 -5.49
CA ARG A 17 -9.95 -3.46 -4.83
C ARG A 17 -8.90 -3.99 -5.80
N ASP A 18 -9.34 -4.68 -6.85
CA ASP A 18 -8.44 -5.38 -7.77
C ASP A 18 -7.67 -4.41 -8.66
N ARG A 19 -8.33 -3.31 -9.06
CA ARG A 19 -7.68 -2.23 -9.82
C ARG A 19 -6.60 -1.56 -8.99
N GLN A 20 -6.88 -1.24 -7.72
CA GLN A 20 -5.88 -0.65 -6.83
C GLN A 20 -4.73 -1.61 -6.52
N LYS A 21 -5.01 -2.90 -6.31
CA LYS A 21 -3.99 -3.93 -6.11
C LYS A 21 -3.06 -4.04 -7.32
N LYS A 22 -3.61 -4.02 -8.54
CA LYS A 22 -2.82 -4.05 -9.78
C LYS A 22 -1.93 -2.82 -9.93
N LEU A 23 -2.45 -1.63 -9.64
CA LEU A 23 -1.67 -0.38 -9.67
C LEU A 23 -0.54 -0.39 -8.63
N LEU A 24 -0.80 -0.90 -7.42
CA LEU A 24 0.22 -1.06 -6.39
C LEU A 24 1.28 -2.08 -6.76
N TYR A 25 0.89 -3.18 -7.41
CA TYR A 25 1.84 -4.18 -7.91
C TYR A 25 2.68 -3.61 -9.05
N GLN A 26 2.08 -2.88 -9.99
CA GLN A 26 2.78 -2.23 -11.09
C GLN A 26 3.75 -1.15 -10.60
N LEU A 27 3.34 -0.33 -9.62
CA LEU A 27 4.23 0.62 -8.96
C LEU A 27 5.32 -0.10 -8.16
N GLY A 28 4.98 -1.15 -7.42
CA GLY A 28 5.91 -1.94 -6.61
C GLY A 28 6.97 -2.66 -7.44
N VAL A 29 6.70 -2.99 -8.70
CA VAL A 29 7.67 -3.62 -9.63
C VAL A 29 8.42 -2.58 -10.48
N GLY A 30 7.78 -1.48 -10.90
CA GLY A 30 8.44 -0.43 -11.69
C GLY A 30 9.48 0.37 -10.90
N LEU A 31 9.33 0.43 -9.58
CA LEU A 31 10.16 1.23 -8.70
C LEU A 31 11.52 0.59 -8.34
N PRO A 32 11.63 -0.72 -8.01
CA PRO A 32 12.93 -1.38 -7.89
C PRO A 32 13.71 -1.36 -9.21
N LEU A 33 13.03 -1.36 -10.37
CA LEU A 33 13.69 -1.18 -11.66
C LEU A 33 14.32 0.22 -11.80
N GLY A 34 13.61 1.26 -11.35
CA GLY A 34 14.15 2.62 -11.23
C GLY A 34 15.35 2.71 -10.26
N LEU A 35 15.30 1.96 -9.15
CA LEU A 35 16.44 1.88 -8.22
C LEU A 35 17.64 1.16 -8.83
N VAL A 36 17.43 0.06 -9.55
CA VAL A 36 18.50 -0.67 -10.25
C VAL A 36 19.12 0.22 -11.32
N LEU A 37 18.31 0.94 -12.12
CA LEU A 37 18.81 1.91 -13.09
C LEU A 37 19.62 3.03 -12.42
N GLY A 38 19.11 3.61 -11.34
CA GLY A 38 19.84 4.60 -10.55
C GLY A 38 21.15 4.06 -9.99
N ALA A 39 21.14 2.83 -9.50
CA ALA A 39 22.34 2.14 -8.99
C ALA A 39 23.36 1.85 -10.10
N VAL A 40 22.91 1.49 -11.30
CA VAL A 40 23.79 1.26 -12.47
C VAL A 40 24.43 2.57 -12.94
N ILE A 41 23.65 3.64 -13.05
CA ILE A 41 24.18 4.98 -13.38
C ILE A 41 25.22 5.40 -12.34
N MET A 42 24.94 5.14 -11.06
CA MET A 42 25.88 5.43 -10.00
C MET A 42 27.15 4.59 -10.08
N ALA A 43 27.02 3.28 -10.29
CA ALA A 43 28.16 2.39 -10.42
C ALA A 43 29.06 2.80 -11.60
N ASN A 44 28.45 3.27 -12.70
CA ASN A 44 29.18 3.83 -13.83
C ASN A 44 29.92 5.13 -13.45
N PHE A 45 29.30 6.01 -12.66
CA PHE A 45 29.93 7.24 -12.18
C PHE A 45 31.11 6.95 -11.22
N PHE A 46 30.94 6.01 -10.28
CA PHE A 46 31.99 5.56 -9.38
C PHE A 46 33.10 4.73 -10.06
N SER A 47 32.83 4.18 -11.25
CA SER A 47 33.82 3.45 -12.05
C SER A 47 34.98 4.35 -12.53
N GLY A 48 34.90 5.68 -12.34
CA GLY A 48 36.04 6.58 -12.54
C GLY A 48 36.41 6.78 -14.02
N TRP A 49 35.48 6.53 -14.95
CA TRP A 49 35.71 6.77 -16.38
C TRP A 49 36.00 8.26 -16.68
N TYR A 50 35.56 9.18 -15.81
CA TYR A 50 35.79 10.63 -15.91
C TYR A 50 36.73 11.17 -14.82
N LYS A 51 38.03 10.88 -14.95
CA LYS A 51 39.12 11.34 -14.05
C LYS A 51 39.24 12.87 -13.83
N ARG A 52 38.54 13.72 -14.58
CA ARG A 52 38.61 15.19 -14.41
C ARG A 52 37.75 15.73 -13.25
N ALA A 53 36.74 14.98 -12.79
CA ALA A 53 35.92 15.39 -11.64
C ALA A 53 36.51 14.98 -10.28
N ASP A 54 37.38 13.96 -10.26
CA ASP A 54 37.98 13.39 -9.04
C ASP A 54 38.97 14.31 -8.32
N MET A 55 39.49 15.34 -9.00
CA MET A 55 40.51 16.23 -8.43
C MET A 55 39.92 17.25 -7.42
N ILE A 56 38.61 17.50 -7.44
CA ILE A 56 37.94 18.48 -6.57
C ILE A 56 37.04 17.80 -5.51
N ALA A 57 36.63 16.54 -5.75
CA ALA A 57 35.69 15.82 -4.89
C ALA A 57 36.32 15.11 -3.66
N ASN A 58 37.65 14.99 -3.60
CA ASN A 58 38.36 14.11 -2.66
C ASN A 58 38.65 14.70 -1.26
N SER A 59 38.04 15.82 -0.86
CA SER A 59 38.35 16.45 0.43
C SER A 59 37.38 16.11 1.58
N GLN A 60 37.09 14.81 1.80
CA GLN A 60 36.62 14.19 3.07
C GLN A 60 35.22 13.55 3.13
N PHE A 61 34.24 13.87 2.27
CA PHE A 61 33.01 13.06 2.15
C PHE A 61 32.25 13.43 0.87
N ASN A 62 31.84 12.45 0.06
CA ASN A 62 31.12 12.72 -1.19
C ASN A 62 29.64 13.01 -0.89
N PRO A 63 29.15 14.27 -0.99
CA PRO A 63 27.78 14.64 -0.63
C PRO A 63 26.73 13.98 -1.54
N VAL A 64 27.13 13.56 -2.74
CA VAL A 64 26.27 12.90 -3.73
C VAL A 64 25.72 11.58 -3.18
N VAL A 65 26.51 10.83 -2.42
CA VAL A 65 26.07 9.56 -1.80
C VAL A 65 24.91 9.81 -0.83
N LEU A 66 24.97 10.89 -0.05
CA LEU A 66 23.90 11.27 0.87
C LEU A 66 22.63 11.65 0.11
N TYR A 67 22.73 12.43 -0.96
CA TYR A 67 21.56 12.80 -1.77
C TYR A 67 20.87 11.58 -2.36
N ILE A 68 21.62 10.60 -2.86
CA ILE A 68 21.01 9.37 -3.36
C ILE A 68 20.45 8.50 -2.24
N ALA A 69 21.15 8.35 -1.11
CA ALA A 69 20.61 7.61 0.02
C ALA A 69 19.25 8.19 0.49
N VAL A 70 19.15 9.52 0.56
CA VAL A 70 17.89 10.21 0.90
C VAL A 70 16.83 9.99 -0.18
N LEU A 71 17.17 10.08 -1.47
CA LEU A 71 16.22 9.80 -2.55
C LEU A 71 15.72 8.35 -2.54
N LEU A 72 16.61 7.38 -2.30
CA LEU A 72 16.25 5.97 -2.16
C LEU A 72 15.27 5.75 -1.01
N ILE A 73 15.56 6.33 0.16
CA ILE A 73 14.69 6.21 1.34
C ILE A 73 13.35 6.88 1.09
N ALA A 74 13.33 8.09 0.52
CA ALA A 74 12.10 8.81 0.22
C ALA A 74 11.21 8.04 -0.77
N VAL A 75 11.81 7.48 -1.82
CA VAL A 75 11.14 6.67 -2.83
C VAL A 75 10.60 5.36 -2.23
N PHE A 76 11.40 4.69 -1.39
CA PHE A 76 10.97 3.49 -0.67
C PHE A 76 9.79 3.79 0.27
N PHE A 77 9.87 4.85 1.08
CA PHE A 77 8.79 5.26 1.99
C PHE A 77 7.51 5.65 1.24
N ALA A 78 7.62 6.35 0.11
CA ALA A 78 6.46 6.73 -0.70
C ALA A 78 5.68 5.49 -1.17
N VAL A 79 6.37 4.45 -1.65
CA VAL A 79 5.74 3.19 -2.06
C VAL A 79 5.19 2.43 -0.88
N PHE A 80 5.99 2.28 0.17
CA PHE A 80 5.57 1.55 1.36
C PHE A 80 4.30 2.17 1.97
N SER A 81 4.21 3.50 2.00
CA SER A 81 3.04 4.22 2.48
C SER A 81 1.77 3.90 1.67
N LYS A 82 1.89 3.80 0.34
CA LYS A 82 0.76 3.48 -0.54
C LYS A 82 0.30 2.03 -0.38
N LYS A 83 1.23 1.09 -0.23
CA LYS A 83 0.92 -0.30 0.08
C LYS A 83 0.23 -0.42 1.44
N PHE A 84 0.75 0.26 2.46
CA PHE A 84 0.20 0.28 3.81
C PHE A 84 -1.22 0.86 3.85
N GLN A 85 -1.47 1.95 3.11
CA GLN A 85 -2.82 2.53 2.99
C GLN A 85 -3.83 1.57 2.38
N TRP A 86 -3.42 0.75 1.41
CA TRP A 86 -4.29 -0.27 0.82
C TRP A 86 -4.58 -1.40 1.80
N ASP A 87 -3.57 -1.86 2.55
CA ASP A 87 -3.75 -2.90 3.56
C ASP A 87 -4.73 -2.46 4.66
N GLN A 88 -4.68 -1.19 5.11
CA GLN A 88 -5.64 -0.64 6.05
C GLN A 88 -7.08 -0.64 5.50
N GLN A 89 -7.27 -0.25 4.24
CA GLN A 89 -8.60 -0.22 3.62
C GLN A 89 -9.17 -1.64 3.46
N GLU A 90 -8.32 -2.61 3.13
CA GLU A 90 -8.70 -4.02 3.05
C GLU A 90 -9.05 -4.61 4.43
N GLN A 91 -8.32 -4.24 5.49
CA GLN A 91 -8.66 -4.63 6.86
C GLN A 91 -10.03 -4.08 7.26
N ARG A 92 -10.27 -2.78 7.06
CA ARG A 92 -11.57 -2.14 7.33
C ARG A 92 -12.72 -2.81 6.56
N TYR A 93 -12.49 -3.20 5.30
CA TYR A 93 -13.47 -3.93 4.51
C TYR A 93 -13.84 -5.28 5.13
N LYS A 94 -12.84 -6.05 5.60
CA LYS A 94 -13.06 -7.35 6.26
C LYS A 94 -13.79 -7.22 7.59
N GLU A 95 -13.46 -6.21 8.38
CA GLU A 95 -14.14 -5.90 9.64
C GLU A 95 -15.63 -5.60 9.40
N LEU A 96 -15.94 -4.79 8.40
CA LEU A 96 -17.32 -4.45 8.05
C LEU A 96 -18.12 -5.66 7.54
N LEU A 97 -17.50 -6.54 6.76
CA LEU A 97 -18.12 -7.81 6.34
C LEU A 97 -18.42 -8.72 7.53
N HIS A 98 -17.50 -8.82 8.49
CA HIS A 98 -17.70 -9.62 9.69
C HIS A 98 -18.84 -9.07 10.54
N LYS A 99 -18.86 -7.75 10.74
CA LYS A 99 -19.97 -7.04 11.40
C LYS A 99 -21.30 -7.26 10.68
N GLN A 100 -21.31 -7.30 9.34
CA GLN A 100 -22.52 -7.60 8.56
C GLN A 100 -23.06 -8.99 8.87
N LYS A 101 -22.20 -10.01 8.87
CA LYS A 101 -22.58 -11.40 9.18
C LYS A 101 -23.18 -11.52 10.58
N ILE A 102 -22.48 -11.01 11.60
CA ILE A 102 -22.97 -11.04 12.99
C ILE A 102 -24.35 -10.38 13.11
N ASN A 103 -24.58 -9.25 12.43
CA ASN A 103 -25.88 -8.60 12.45
C ASN A 103 -26.97 -9.41 11.74
N GLN A 104 -26.63 -10.16 10.68
CA GLN A 104 -27.58 -11.04 9.99
C GLN A 104 -27.92 -12.27 10.83
N ASP A 105 -26.93 -12.87 11.48
CA ASP A 105 -27.12 -14.05 12.34
C ASP A 105 -28.05 -13.69 13.52
N LYS A 106 -27.80 -12.56 14.19
CA LYS A 106 -28.69 -12.05 15.25
C LYS A 106 -30.12 -11.77 14.77
N GLN A 107 -30.28 -11.22 13.57
CA GLN A 107 -31.61 -10.99 12.99
C GLN A 107 -32.34 -12.28 12.62
N ASN A 108 -31.60 -13.35 12.31
CA ASN A 108 -32.19 -14.64 12.00
C ASN A 108 -32.59 -15.37 13.29
N GLU A 109 -31.80 -15.24 14.36
CA GLU A 109 -32.11 -15.75 15.71
C GLU A 109 -33.38 -15.07 16.27
N GLU A 110 -33.46 -13.73 16.24
CA GLU A 110 -34.65 -12.99 16.70
C GLU A 110 -35.92 -13.37 15.93
N LYS A 111 -35.82 -13.65 14.63
CA LYS A 111 -36.95 -14.10 13.81
C LYS A 111 -37.39 -15.53 14.13
N GLN A 112 -36.44 -16.42 14.41
CA GLN A 112 -36.75 -17.79 14.83
C GLN A 112 -37.44 -17.81 16.20
N ASP A 113 -36.97 -17.00 17.15
CA ASP A 113 -37.58 -16.90 18.48
C ASP A 113 -39.01 -16.34 18.42
N HIS A 114 -39.26 -15.36 17.56
CA HIS A 114 -40.60 -14.82 17.34
C HIS A 114 -41.56 -15.83 16.68
N GLU A 115 -41.12 -16.60 15.69
CA GLU A 115 -41.95 -17.64 15.05
C GLU A 115 -42.29 -18.82 15.99
N VAL A 116 -41.40 -19.15 16.93
CA VAL A 116 -41.62 -20.21 17.94
C VAL A 116 -42.61 -19.75 19.02
N HIS A 117 -42.61 -18.47 19.37
CA HIS A 117 -43.58 -17.89 20.31
C HIS A 117 -44.95 -17.61 19.70
N GLU A 118 -45.06 -17.41 18.39
CA GLU A 118 -46.36 -17.22 17.71
C GLU A 118 -47.12 -18.56 17.50
N LYS A 119 -46.41 -19.69 17.47
CA LYS A 119 -46.99 -21.02 17.23
C LYS A 119 -47.39 -21.81 18.50
N ASN A 120 -47.13 -21.27 19.69
CA ASN A 120 -47.53 -21.85 20.99
C ASN A 120 -48.60 -20.99 21.66
#